data_AF-A0A7L5YKA3-F1
#
_entry.id   AF-A0A7L5YKA3-F1
#
_cell.length_a   1.000
_cell.length_b   1.000
_cell.length_c   1.000
_cell.angle_alpha   90.00
_cell.angle_beta   90.00
_cell.angle_gamma   90.00
#
_symmetry.space_group_name_H-M   'P 1'
#
loop_
_entity.id
_entity.type
_entity.pdbx_description
1 polymer ?
#
loop_
_entity_poly.entity_id
_entity_poly.type
_entity_poly.pdbx_seq_one_letter_code
_entity_poly.pdbx_strand_id
1 'polypeptide(L)'
;MARSALATLLWSETPDEAAANNLRLTLHRLRRALDEASPGAAEALLHISGGQIMLDAAALTLDATLFLAELAAVASHRHPDPTLCADCRQHLERAARYRGELLAGFGLTDAPPFEVAAGAARAAGAPVHRGLHTLAAAHAAQHDYPRLPVRRARWRWTRSARKPTARL
;
A
#
# COMPACT_ATOMS: atom_id res chain seq x y z
N MET A 1 16.52 1.64 -3.38
CA MET A 1 17.06 1.28 -2.05
C MET A 1 18.09 0.17 -2.21
N ALA A 2 19.16 0.17 -1.39
CA ALA A 2 20.20 -0.85 -1.48
C ALA A 2 19.68 -2.23 -1.06
N ARG A 3 20.16 -3.29 -1.72
CA ARG A 3 19.79 -4.67 -1.40
C ARG A 3 20.15 -5.06 0.03
N SER A 4 21.34 -4.67 0.50
CA SER A 4 21.77 -4.91 1.88
C SER A 4 20.84 -4.22 2.87
N ALA A 5 20.52 -2.95 2.65
CA ALA A 5 19.57 -2.21 3.48
C ALA A 5 18.18 -2.87 3.51
N LEU A 6 17.69 -3.38 2.38
CA LEU A 6 16.40 -4.07 2.33
C LEU A 6 16.44 -5.41 3.05
N ALA A 7 17.58 -6.12 2.95
CA ALA A 7 17.78 -7.37 3.67
C ALA A 7 17.77 -7.15 5.19
N THR A 8 18.51 -6.14 5.67
CA THR A 8 18.53 -5.76 7.09
C THR A 8 17.16 -5.29 7.58
N LEU A 9 16.38 -4.57 6.76
CA LEU A 9 15.05 -4.10 7.14
C LEU A 9 14.07 -5.27 7.36
N LEU A 10 14.09 -6.26 6.48
CA LEU A 10 13.10 -7.34 6.42
C LEU A 10 13.51 -8.62 7.15
N TRP A 11 14.80 -8.82 7.41
CA TRP A 11 15.36 -10.00 8.07
C TRP A 11 16.43 -9.59 9.09
N SER A 12 16.15 -8.57 9.90
CA SER A 12 17.11 -8.02 10.88
C SER A 12 17.61 -9.04 11.91
N GLU A 13 16.83 -10.08 12.18
CA GLU A 13 17.19 -11.14 13.13
C GLU A 13 17.83 -12.36 12.46
N THR A 14 18.09 -12.29 11.15
CA THR A 14 18.74 -13.36 10.38
C THR A 14 20.20 -12.99 10.08
N PRO A 15 21.15 -13.93 10.11
CA PRO A 15 22.52 -13.67 9.66
C PRO A 15 22.58 -13.14 8.22
N ASP A 16 23.52 -12.24 7.94
CA ASP A 16 23.59 -11.48 6.67
C ASP A 16 23.53 -12.33 5.40
N GLU A 17 24.25 -13.46 5.35
CA GLU A 17 24.22 -14.37 4.19
C GLU A 17 22.83 -14.96 3.97
N ALA A 18 22.17 -15.38 5.04
CA ALA A 18 20.83 -15.93 5.00
C ALA A 18 19.79 -14.84 4.68
N ALA A 19 19.95 -13.62 5.19
CA ALA A 19 19.11 -12.48 4.84
C ALA A 19 19.23 -12.12 3.34
N ALA A 20 20.45 -12.11 2.80
CA ALA A 20 20.69 -11.88 1.37
C ALA A 20 20.06 -12.98 0.49
N ASN A 21 20.15 -14.25 0.92
CA ASN A 21 19.49 -15.35 0.24
C ASN A 21 17.97 -15.25 0.27
N ASN A 22 17.39 -14.93 1.43
CA ASN A 22 15.95 -14.70 1.59
C ASN A 22 15.46 -13.57 0.69
N LEU A 23 16.22 -12.48 0.58
CA LEU A 23 15.90 -11.38 -0.32
C LEU A 23 15.89 -11.83 -1.78
N ARG A 24 16.91 -12.59 -2.23
CA ARG A 24 16.95 -13.12 -3.60
C ARG A 24 15.73 -13.98 -3.92
N LEU A 25 15.39 -14.91 -3.03
CA LEU A 25 14.25 -15.81 -3.21
C LEU A 25 12.92 -15.04 -3.20
N THR A 26 12.77 -14.07 -2.31
CA THR A 26 11.57 -13.23 -2.21
C THR A 26 11.38 -12.39 -3.46
N LEU A 27 12.43 -11.76 -3.98
CA LEU A 27 12.37 -11.00 -5.23
C LEU A 27 12.00 -11.90 -6.43
N HIS A 28 12.57 -13.11 -6.50
CA HIS A 28 12.20 -14.05 -7.55
C HIS A 28 10.71 -14.42 -7.49
N ARG A 29 10.19 -14.73 -6.30
CA ARG A 29 8.77 -15.03 -6.08
C ARG A 29 7.88 -13.83 -6.39
N LEU A 30 8.30 -12.63 -6.01
CA LEU A 30 7.57 -11.39 -6.30
C LEU A 30 7.47 -11.15 -7.80
N ARG A 31 8.59 -11.25 -8.55
CA ARG A 31 8.59 -11.11 -10.01
C ARG A 31 7.61 -12.09 -10.65
N ARG A 32 7.67 -13.36 -10.26
CA ARG A 32 6.74 -14.38 -10.75
C ARG A 32 5.28 -14.04 -10.46
N ALA A 33 4.95 -13.66 -9.23
CA ALA A 33 3.58 -13.31 -8.85
C ALA A 33 3.06 -12.09 -9.62
N LEU A 34 3.93 -11.11 -9.91
CA LEU A 34 3.57 -9.95 -10.74
C LEU A 34 3.27 -10.36 -12.17
N ASP A 35 4.13 -11.17 -12.80
CA ASP A 35 3.91 -11.63 -14.17
C ASP A 35 2.72 -12.59 -14.31
N GLU A 36 2.46 -13.41 -13.28
CA GLU A 36 1.27 -14.26 -13.20
C GLU A 36 -0.02 -13.43 -13.11
N ALA A 37 0.03 -12.26 -12.46
CA ALA A 37 -1.10 -11.34 -12.37
C ALA A 37 -1.29 -10.50 -13.65
N SER A 38 -0.19 -10.09 -14.27
CA SER A 38 -0.18 -9.33 -15.52
C SER A 38 1.15 -9.56 -16.25
N PRO A 39 1.16 -10.24 -17.42
CA PRO A 39 2.39 -10.52 -18.14
C PRO A 39 3.23 -9.26 -18.41
N GLY A 40 4.51 -9.30 -18.06
CA GLY A 40 5.46 -8.19 -18.23
C GLY A 40 5.44 -7.15 -17.10
N ALA A 41 4.54 -7.28 -16.12
CA ALA A 41 4.46 -6.35 -15.01
C ALA A 41 5.72 -6.37 -14.14
N ALA A 42 6.40 -7.52 -13.98
CA ALA A 42 7.60 -7.56 -13.17
C ALA A 42 8.72 -6.69 -13.73
N GLU A 43 8.86 -6.65 -15.05
CA GLU A 43 9.90 -5.86 -15.73
C GLU A 43 9.56 -4.37 -15.76
N ALA A 44 8.27 -4.04 -15.93
CA ALA A 44 7.80 -2.65 -15.87
C ALA A 44 7.87 -2.06 -14.46
N LEU A 45 7.68 -2.89 -13.42
CA LEU A 45 7.55 -2.41 -12.04
C LEU A 45 8.85 -2.46 -11.24
N LEU A 46 9.69 -3.48 -11.45
CA LEU A 46 10.78 -3.79 -10.53
C LEU A 46 12.13 -3.79 -11.25
N HIS A 47 12.86 -2.68 -11.08
CA HIS A 47 14.21 -2.51 -11.63
C HIS A 47 15.27 -2.89 -10.59
N ILE A 48 16.15 -3.82 -10.97
CA ILE A 48 17.25 -4.27 -10.11
C ILE A 48 18.54 -4.05 -10.88
N SER A 49 19.35 -3.08 -10.46
CA SER A 49 20.64 -2.75 -11.08
C SER A 49 21.64 -2.30 -10.04
N GLY A 50 22.92 -2.69 -10.19
CA GLY A 50 24.01 -2.21 -9.34
C GLY A 50 23.82 -2.43 -7.83
N GLY A 51 23.13 -3.52 -7.44
CA GLY A 51 22.81 -3.78 -6.03
C GLY A 51 21.72 -2.88 -5.44
N GLN A 52 21.02 -2.11 -6.26
CA GLN A 52 19.83 -1.35 -5.90
C GLN A 52 18.57 -2.09 -6.37
N ILE A 53 17.50 -1.91 -5.60
CA ILE A 53 16.14 -2.28 -5.97
C ILE A 53 15.34 -1.00 -6.06
N MET A 54 14.68 -0.79 -7.20
CA MET A 54 13.82 0.33 -7.47
C MET A 54 12.45 -0.18 -7.92
N LEU A 55 11.41 0.48 -7.44
CA LEU A 55 10.05 0.32 -7.92
C LEU A 55 9.73 1.51 -8.82
N ASP A 56 9.22 1.25 -10.01
CA ASP A 56 8.66 2.30 -10.85
C ASP A 56 7.26 2.67 -10.32
N ALA A 57 7.19 3.83 -9.67
CA ALA A 57 5.94 4.36 -9.15
C ALA A 57 4.95 4.75 -10.26
N ALA A 58 5.42 5.09 -11.46
CA ALA A 58 4.55 5.47 -12.58
C ALA A 58 3.79 4.26 -13.15
N ALA A 59 4.38 3.07 -13.05
CA ALA A 59 3.75 1.82 -13.43
C ALA A 59 2.82 1.26 -12.33
N LEU A 60 2.75 1.90 -11.15
CA LEU A 60 1.90 1.49 -10.01
C LEU A 60 0.70 2.41 -9.84
N THR A 61 -0.46 1.80 -9.59
CA THR A 61 -1.60 2.51 -8.99
C THR A 61 -1.74 2.08 -7.54
N LEU A 62 -1.49 3.01 -6.62
CA LEU A 62 -1.60 2.79 -5.18
C LEU A 62 -2.80 3.56 -4.63
N ASP A 63 -3.66 2.88 -3.89
CA ASP A 63 -4.83 3.49 -3.26
C ASP A 63 -4.45 4.58 -2.25
N ALA A 64 -3.35 4.39 -1.51
CA ALA A 64 -2.81 5.40 -0.60
C ALA A 64 -2.33 6.66 -1.32
N THR A 65 -1.70 6.52 -2.49
CA THR A 65 -1.26 7.69 -3.29
C THR A 65 -2.45 8.43 -3.88
N LEU A 66 -3.45 7.70 -4.40
CA LEU A 66 -4.70 8.30 -4.87
C LEU A 66 -5.41 9.04 -3.74
N PHE A 67 -5.51 8.41 -2.57
CA PHE A 67 -6.07 9.03 -1.36
C PHE A 67 -5.37 10.34 -1.01
N LEU A 68 -4.04 10.34 -0.93
CA LEU A 68 -3.26 11.54 -0.60
C LEU A 68 -3.41 12.63 -1.67
N ALA A 69 -3.50 12.26 -2.95
CA ALA A 69 -3.70 13.20 -4.04
C ALA A 69 -5.07 13.91 -3.96
N GLU A 70 -6.15 13.18 -3.62
CA GLU A 70 -7.47 13.78 -3.41
C GLU A 70 -7.45 14.78 -2.24
N LEU A 71 -6.72 14.50 -1.16
CA LEU A 71 -6.58 15.43 -0.04
C LEU A 71 -5.74 16.66 -0.37
N ALA A 72 -4.65 16.47 -1.12
CA ALA A 72 -3.83 17.58 -1.60
C ALA A 72 -4.62 18.50 -2.54
N ALA A 73 -5.51 17.94 -3.38
CA ALA A 73 -6.40 18.72 -4.23
C ALA A 73 -7.34 19.61 -3.40
N VAL A 74 -7.93 19.09 -2.33
CA VAL A 74 -8.76 19.90 -1.41
C VAL A 74 -7.92 20.97 -0.70
N ALA A 75 -6.75 20.60 -0.18
CA ALA A 75 -5.90 21.52 0.57
C ALA A 75 -5.33 22.68 -0.28
N SER A 76 -5.13 22.44 -1.58
CA SER A 76 -4.64 23.45 -2.52
C SER A 76 -5.75 24.25 -3.21
N HIS A 77 -7.00 23.81 -3.09
CA HIS A 77 -8.15 24.50 -3.67
C HIS A 77 -8.43 25.80 -2.91
N ARG A 78 -8.48 26.94 -3.63
CA ARG A 78 -8.79 28.24 -3.04
C ARG A 78 -10.29 28.50 -3.07
N HIS A 79 -10.87 28.82 -1.92
CA HIS A 79 -12.27 29.20 -1.81
C HIS A 79 -12.45 30.71 -1.58
N PRO A 80 -13.47 31.33 -2.22
CA PRO A 80 -13.89 32.68 -1.85
C PRO A 80 -14.59 32.74 -0.49
N ASP A 81 -15.19 31.64 -0.04
CA ASP A 81 -15.98 31.49 1.18
C ASP A 81 -15.48 30.27 1.98
N PRO A 82 -15.39 30.29 3.32
CA PRO A 82 -15.00 29.13 4.15
C PRO A 82 -15.88 27.88 4.03
N THR A 83 -16.92 27.88 3.20
CA THR A 83 -17.78 26.72 2.99
C THR A 83 -17.16 25.69 2.02
N LEU A 84 -17.43 24.40 2.27
CA LEU A 84 -16.93 23.32 1.43
C LEU A 84 -17.63 23.34 0.07
N CYS A 85 -16.92 23.75 -0.99
CA CYS A 85 -17.47 23.82 -2.33
C CYS A 85 -17.74 22.41 -2.92
N ALA A 86 -18.46 22.38 -4.06
CA ALA A 86 -18.80 21.13 -4.74
C ALA A 86 -17.56 20.32 -5.18
N ASP A 87 -16.50 20.97 -5.66
CA ASP A 87 -15.28 20.29 -6.10
C ASP A 87 -14.56 19.62 -4.93
N CYS A 88 -14.37 20.36 -3.84
CA CYS A 88 -13.74 19.83 -2.62
C CYS A 88 -14.56 18.67 -2.04
N ARG A 89 -15.89 18.76 -2.04
CA ARG A 89 -16.75 17.65 -1.64
C ARG A 89 -16.51 16.41 -2.51
N GLN A 90 -16.43 16.57 -3.83
CA GLN A 90 -16.17 15.45 -4.73
C GLN A 90 -14.81 14.78 -4.50
N HIS A 91 -13.76 15.58 -4.23
CA HIS A 91 -12.45 15.05 -3.86
C HIS A 91 -12.50 14.28 -2.53
N LEU A 92 -13.18 14.81 -1.51
CA LEU A 92 -13.34 14.12 -0.22
C LEU A 92 -14.15 12.82 -0.35
N GLU A 93 -15.17 12.78 -1.20
CA GLU A 93 -15.92 11.56 -1.50
C GLU A 93 -15.06 10.50 -2.19
N ARG A 94 -14.16 10.90 -3.09
CA ARG A 94 -13.18 9.99 -3.69
C ARG A 94 -12.20 9.47 -2.65
N ALA A 95 -11.67 10.34 -1.79
CA ALA A 95 -10.76 9.98 -0.69
C ALA A 95 -11.43 8.99 0.30
N ALA A 96 -12.71 9.17 0.61
CA ALA A 96 -13.45 8.28 1.51
C ALA A 96 -13.59 6.83 0.99
N ARG A 97 -13.32 6.57 -0.29
CA ARG A 97 -13.30 5.20 -0.84
C ARG A 97 -12.08 4.38 -0.40
N TYR A 98 -11.08 5.01 0.22
CA TYR A 98 -9.92 4.34 0.78
C TYR A 98 -10.34 3.35 1.88
N ARG A 99 -9.91 2.09 1.72
CA ARG A 99 -10.61 0.90 2.27
C ARG A 99 -10.28 0.54 3.71
N GLY A 100 -9.39 1.26 4.38
CA GLY A 100 -9.06 0.98 5.78
C GLY A 100 -7.65 1.40 6.13
N GLU A 101 -7.18 0.95 7.28
CA GLU A 101 -5.84 1.27 7.76
C GLU A 101 -4.76 0.72 6.83
N LEU A 102 -3.65 1.46 6.74
CA LEU A 102 -2.50 1.06 5.94
C LEU A 102 -2.00 -0.32 6.39
N LEU A 103 -1.88 -1.26 5.44
CA LEU A 103 -1.40 -2.62 5.71
C LEU A 103 -2.17 -3.32 6.86
N ALA A 104 -3.48 -3.10 6.95
CA ALA A 104 -4.33 -3.75 7.94
C ALA A 104 -4.24 -5.28 7.84
N GLY A 105 -3.96 -5.95 8.96
CA GLY A 105 -3.79 -7.41 9.02
C GLY A 105 -2.48 -7.95 8.43
N PHE A 106 -1.54 -7.09 8.04
CA PHE A 106 -0.20 -7.47 7.62
C PHE A 106 0.82 -7.13 8.71
N GLY A 107 1.72 -8.07 8.99
CA GLY A 107 2.85 -7.87 9.91
C GLY A 107 3.88 -8.97 9.76
N LEU A 108 5.12 -8.63 10.08
CA LEU A 108 6.34 -9.44 10.03
C LEU A 108 6.98 -9.39 11.42
N THR A 109 6.63 -10.35 12.28
CA THR A 109 7.11 -10.40 13.67
C THR A 109 8.64 -10.42 13.77
N ASP A 110 9.30 -11.10 12.82
CA ASP A 110 10.76 -11.27 12.80
C ASP A 110 11.49 -10.12 12.04
N ALA A 111 10.79 -9.00 11.83
CA ALA A 111 11.34 -7.79 11.23
C ALA A 111 11.00 -6.52 12.05
N PRO A 112 11.49 -6.40 13.30
CA PRO A 112 11.19 -5.24 14.15
C PRO A 112 11.42 -3.86 13.50
N PRO A 113 12.51 -3.62 12.74
CA PRO A 113 12.72 -2.34 12.06
C PRO A 113 11.62 -2.02 11.04
N PHE A 114 11.16 -3.04 10.30
CA PHE A 114 10.02 -2.89 9.40
C PHE A 114 8.73 -2.60 10.17
N GLU A 115 8.47 -3.31 11.27
CA GLU A 115 7.25 -3.11 12.06
C GLU A 115 7.17 -1.72 12.69
N VAL A 116 8.31 -1.17 13.15
CA VAL A 116 8.38 0.21 13.65
C VAL A 116 8.03 1.21 12.53
N ALA A 117 8.63 1.07 11.35
CA ALA A 117 8.36 1.94 10.22
C ALA A 117 6.89 1.82 9.74
N ALA A 118 6.36 0.60 9.64
CA ALA A 118 4.97 0.35 9.27
C ALA A 118 3.99 0.89 10.31
N GLY A 119 4.30 0.74 11.60
CA GLY A 119 3.53 1.30 12.71
C GLY A 119 3.46 2.82 12.66
N ALA A 120 4.60 3.50 12.41
CA ALA A 120 4.64 4.95 12.25
C ALA A 120 3.78 5.42 11.06
N ALA A 121 3.87 4.73 9.91
CA ALA A 121 3.07 5.05 8.74
C ALA A 121 1.56 4.87 8.98
N ARG A 122 1.16 3.81 9.71
CA ARG A 122 -0.25 3.60 10.12
C ARG A 122 -0.75 4.71 11.04
N ALA A 123 0.04 5.05 12.06
CA ALA A 123 -0.32 6.09 13.01
C ALA A 123 -0.52 7.45 12.34
N ALA A 124 0.33 7.79 11.36
CA ALA A 124 0.20 9.02 10.58
C ALA A 124 -1.09 9.07 9.73
N GLY A 125 -1.52 7.95 9.15
CA GLY A 125 -2.70 7.90 8.28
C GLY A 125 -4.06 7.77 9.00
N ALA A 126 -4.08 7.18 10.20
CA ALA A 126 -5.32 6.80 10.88
C ALA A 126 -6.26 7.98 11.24
N PRO A 127 -5.78 9.12 11.80
CA PRO A 127 -6.66 10.25 12.12
C PRO A 127 -7.33 10.85 10.89
N VAL A 128 -6.56 11.01 9.81
CA VAL A 128 -7.02 11.60 8.54
C VAL A 128 -8.11 10.73 7.91
N HIS A 129 -7.88 9.42 7.84
CA HIS A 129 -8.85 8.47 7.31
C HIS A 129 -10.16 8.47 8.12
N ARG A 130 -10.08 8.42 9.45
CA ARG A 130 -11.27 8.44 10.31
C ARG A 130 -12.07 9.74 10.15
N GLY A 131 -11.39 10.90 10.13
CA GLY A 131 -12.06 12.18 9.92
C GLY A 131 -12.83 12.24 8.61
N LEU A 132 -12.25 11.73 7.53
CA LEU A 132 -12.89 11.69 6.21
C LEU A 132 -14.10 10.77 6.16
N HIS A 133 -14.04 9.61 6.79
CA HIS A 133 -15.21 8.72 6.88
C HIS A 133 -16.36 9.38 7.65
N THR A 134 -16.07 10.07 8.75
CA THR A 134 -17.07 10.83 9.52
C THR A 134 -17.69 11.95 8.68
N LEU A 135 -16.87 12.73 7.97
CA LEU A 135 -17.35 13.80 7.09
C LEU A 135 -18.17 13.27 5.92
N ALA A 136 -17.71 12.21 5.25
CA ALA A 136 -18.42 11.58 4.14
C ALA A 136 -19.75 10.99 4.59
N ALA A 137 -19.82 10.35 5.77
CA ALA A 137 -21.05 9.85 6.35
C ALA A 137 -22.04 10.99 6.68
N ALA A 138 -21.56 12.09 7.27
CA ALA A 138 -22.39 13.25 7.56
C ALA A 138 -22.95 13.91 6.29
N HIS A 139 -22.16 14.02 5.22
CA HIS A 139 -22.62 14.57 3.94
C HIS A 139 -23.53 13.61 3.16
N ALA A 140 -23.27 12.31 3.19
CA ALA A 140 -24.15 11.30 2.59
C ALA A 140 -25.53 11.24 3.26
N ALA A 141 -25.61 11.58 4.55
CA ALA A 141 -26.90 11.71 5.24
C ALA A 141 -27.70 12.96 4.82
N GLN A 142 -27.03 13.98 4.29
CA GLN A 142 -27.63 15.25 3.87
C GLN A 142 -28.02 15.26 2.38
N HIS A 143 -27.46 14.37 1.56
CA HIS A 143 -27.62 14.35 0.11
C HIS A 143 -27.76 12.93 -0.44
N ASP A 144 -28.76 12.71 -1.30
CA ASP A 144 -29.07 11.41 -1.92
C ASP A 144 -28.12 11.12 -3.09
N TYR A 145 -26.91 10.64 -2.79
CA TYR A 145 -25.92 10.32 -3.82
C TYR A 145 -26.03 8.88 -4.32
N PRO A 146 -26.09 8.65 -5.65
CA PRO A 146 -26.06 7.31 -6.21
C PRO A 146 -24.70 6.64 -5.94
N ARG A 147 -24.73 5.52 -5.21
CA ARG A 147 -23.56 4.69 -4.94
C ARG A 147 -23.06 4.06 -6.24
N LEU A 148 -22.00 4.61 -6.84
CA LEU A 148 -21.32 3.96 -7.96
C LEU A 148 -20.57 2.71 -7.47
N PRO A 149 -20.66 1.57 -8.18
CA PRO A 149 -20.04 0.32 -7.76
C PRO A 149 -18.51 0.43 -7.79
N VAL A 150 -17.88 0.37 -6.62
CA VAL A 150 -16.43 0.23 -6.49
C VAL A 150 -16.05 -1.17 -6.95
N ARG A 151 -15.40 -1.28 -8.13
CA ARG A 151 -14.88 -2.58 -8.62
C ARG A 151 -13.89 -3.14 -7.59
N ARG A 152 -14.24 -4.28 -7.00
CA ARG A 152 -13.43 -5.02 -6.03
C ARG A 152 -12.35 -5.80 -6.78
N ALA A 153 -11.14 -5.27 -6.91
CA ALA A 153 -9.98 -6.14 -7.07
C ALA A 153 -9.75 -6.84 -5.72
N ARG A 154 -10.18 -8.10 -5.63
CA ARG A 154 -10.09 -8.92 -4.42
C ARG A 154 -8.81 -9.76 -4.52
N TRP A 155 -7.70 -9.22 -4.02
CA TRP A 155 -6.47 -10.01 -3.90
C TRP A 155 -6.66 -11.05 -2.80
N ARG A 156 -6.85 -12.31 -3.19
CA ARG A 156 -7.03 -13.44 -2.30
C ARG A 156 -5.64 -14.06 -2.06
N TRP A 157 -4.99 -13.69 -0.96
CA TRP A 157 -3.78 -14.37 -0.50
C TRP A 157 -4.15 -15.77 -0.01
N THR A 158 -3.92 -16.80 -0.83
CA THR A 158 -3.95 -18.19 -0.35
C THR A 158 -2.55 -18.58 0.12
N ARG A 159 -2.35 -18.63 1.45
CA ARG A 159 -1.18 -19.29 2.05
C ARG A 159 -1.22 -20.77 1.67
N SER A 160 -0.38 -21.21 0.73
CA SER A 160 0.01 -22.62 0.66
C SER A 160 1.36 -22.77 1.36
N ALA A 161 1.32 -23.04 2.67
CA ALA A 161 2.45 -23.59 3.38
C ALA A 161 2.52 -25.08 3.04
N ARG A 162 3.50 -25.49 2.22
CA ARG A 162 3.95 -26.89 2.20
C ARG A 162 5.26 -26.99 2.96
N LYS A 163 5.19 -27.59 4.15
CA LYS A 163 6.35 -28.12 4.88
C LYS A 163 7.03 -29.19 4.00
N PRO A 164 8.37 -29.20 3.85
CA PRO A 164 9.03 -30.36 3.28
C PRO A 164 9.03 -31.49 4.32
N THR A 165 8.34 -32.59 4.02
CA THR A 165 8.50 -33.84 4.74
C THR A 165 9.85 -34.44 4.38
N ALA A 166 10.76 -34.48 5.35
CA ALA A 166 11.88 -35.41 5.34
C ALA A 166 11.35 -36.85 5.36
N ARG A 167 11.90 -37.71 4.50
CA ARG A 167 11.96 -39.14 4.76
C ARG A 167 13.38 -39.61 4.50
N LEU A 168 13.85 -40.37 5.48
CA LEU A 168 15.08 -41.14 5.57
C LEU A 168 15.22 -42.11 4.40
#